data_AF-A0A2H8TN74-F1
#
_entry.id   AF-A0A2H8TN74-F1
#
_cell.length_a   1.000
_cell.length_b   1.000
_cell.length_c   1.000
_cell.angle_alpha   90.00
_cell.angle_beta   90.00
_cell.angle_gamma   90.00
#
_symmetry.space_group_name_H-M   'P 1'
#
loop_
_entity.id
_entity.type
_entity.pdbx_description
1 polymer ?
#
loop_
_entity_poly.entity_id
_entity_poly.type
_entity_poly.pdbx_seq_one_letter_code
_entity_poly.pdbx_strand_id
1 'polypeptide(L)'
;MGHTWSEYVAPETTPLRDKPSQFEPHFGFSTERREKKMIASLAEMESAKVPLDARDFCAHMLLNLRGCIREHFPFNHHCHHEREEYYECQYHDYLDRMKDYEREKRLLQRRHQLRQGGAPNAEEGTVSA
;
A
#
# COMPACT_ATOMS: atom_id res chain seq x y z
N MET A 1 -2.78 16.55 14.20
CA MET A 1 -1.82 15.89 15.12
C MET A 1 -2.09 14.38 15.11
N GLY A 2 -1.79 13.72 13.99
CA GLY A 2 -2.20 12.32 13.74
C GLY A 2 -1.09 11.33 14.09
N HIS A 3 -0.69 10.51 13.11
CA HIS A 3 0.38 9.51 13.23
C HIS A 3 1.68 10.06 13.83
N THR A 4 2.11 11.27 13.45
CA THR A 4 3.31 11.92 14.00
C THR A 4 3.29 12.11 15.52
N TRP A 5 2.10 12.32 16.12
CA TRP A 5 1.96 12.38 17.58
C TRP A 5 2.10 10.99 18.21
N SER A 6 1.59 9.95 17.53
CA SER A 6 1.73 8.56 18.00
C SER A 6 3.19 8.10 17.96
N GLU A 7 3.93 8.46 16.92
CA GLU A 7 5.37 8.22 16.83
C GLU A 7 6.13 8.91 17.96
N TYR A 8 5.77 10.16 18.29
CA TYR A 8 6.41 10.91 19.36
C TYR A 8 6.14 10.31 20.75
N VAL A 9 4.90 9.95 21.05
CA VAL A 9 4.50 9.44 22.37
C VAL A 9 4.92 7.99 22.59
N ALA A 10 4.82 7.15 21.55
CA ALA A 10 5.04 5.71 21.67
C ALA A 10 5.83 5.16 20.46
N PRO A 11 7.15 5.45 20.37
CA PRO A 11 7.98 5.08 19.23
C PRO A 11 8.17 3.57 19.08
N GLU A 12 8.07 2.79 20.16
CA GLU A 12 8.30 1.34 20.12
C GLU A 12 7.13 0.54 19.54
N THR A 13 5.91 1.08 19.64
CA THR A 13 4.68 0.40 19.22
C THR A 13 4.08 0.99 17.95
N THR A 14 4.62 2.10 17.45
CA THR A 14 4.12 2.80 16.27
C THR A 14 5.07 2.53 15.10
N PRO A 15 4.56 2.06 13.94
CA PRO A 15 5.41 1.89 12.76
C PRO A 15 5.82 3.25 12.20
N LEU A 16 7.05 3.33 11.71
CA LEU A 16 7.65 4.57 11.22
C LEU A 16 7.36 4.73 9.74
N ARG A 17 6.95 5.92 9.32
CA ARG A 17 6.59 6.17 7.90
C ARG A 17 7.75 5.93 6.93
N ASP A 18 8.95 6.32 7.34
CA ASP A 18 10.12 6.34 6.45
C ASP A 18 10.90 5.02 6.45
N LYS A 19 10.56 4.08 7.35
CA LYS A 19 11.22 2.76 7.41
C LYS A 19 10.31 1.68 6.82
N PRO A 20 10.87 0.68 6.11
CA PRO A 20 10.09 -0.46 5.67
C PRO A 20 9.62 -1.27 6.88
N SER A 21 8.62 -2.13 6.65
CA SER A 21 8.09 -3.01 7.67
C SER A 21 9.19 -3.89 8.27
N GLN A 22 9.26 -3.95 9.61
CA GLN A 22 10.31 -4.74 10.30
C GLN A 22 10.07 -6.26 10.28
N PHE A 23 8.89 -6.70 9.85
CA PHE A 23 8.47 -8.10 9.88
C PHE A 23 8.36 -8.65 8.47
N GLU A 24 8.69 -9.92 8.29
CA GLU A 24 8.51 -10.57 7.00
C GLU A 24 7.05 -10.55 6.50
N PRO A 25 6.84 -10.44 5.17
CA PRO A 25 5.50 -10.43 4.59
C PRO A 25 4.67 -11.68 4.89
N HIS A 26 5.31 -12.84 5.05
CA HIS A 26 4.65 -14.13 5.31
C HIS A 26 4.43 -14.42 6.80
N PHE A 27 4.99 -13.60 7.70
CA PHE A 27 4.89 -13.84 9.14
C PHE A 27 3.43 -13.79 9.63
N GLY A 28 2.98 -14.86 10.29
CA GLY A 28 1.63 -14.95 10.87
C GLY A 28 0.52 -15.31 9.88
N PHE A 29 0.83 -15.55 8.61
CA PHE A 29 -0.13 -16.10 7.64
C PHE A 29 -0.01 -17.62 7.58
N SER A 30 -1.13 -18.33 7.63
CA SER A 30 -1.16 -19.79 7.45
C SER A 30 -1.03 -20.21 5.98
N THR A 31 -1.34 -19.30 5.07
CA THR A 31 -1.25 -19.47 3.61
C THR A 31 -0.26 -18.49 3.01
N GLU A 32 0.24 -18.81 1.81
CA GLU A 32 1.13 -17.91 1.07
C GLU A 32 0.38 -16.65 0.63
N ARG A 33 0.94 -15.48 0.93
CA ARG A 33 0.42 -14.17 0.49
C ARG A 33 0.64 -14.06 -1.01
N ARG A 34 -0.45 -13.88 -1.78
CA ARG A 34 -0.36 -13.67 -3.23
C ARG A 34 0.21 -12.29 -3.54
N GLU A 35 1.14 -12.23 -4.48
CA GLU A 35 1.68 -10.97 -4.98
C GLU A 35 0.63 -10.22 -5.81
N LYS A 36 0.65 -8.88 -5.71
CA LYS A 36 -0.19 -8.03 -6.57
C LYS A 36 0.38 -8.07 -7.99
N LYS A 37 -0.46 -8.39 -8.97
CA LYS A 37 -0.07 -8.44 -10.38
C LYS A 37 -0.23 -7.07 -11.03
N MET A 38 0.85 -6.54 -11.61
CA MET A 38 0.78 -5.40 -12.51
C MET A 38 0.16 -5.83 -13.84
N ILE A 39 -0.91 -5.14 -14.26
CA ILE A 39 -1.62 -5.44 -15.51
C ILE A 39 -1.03 -4.66 -16.70
N ALA A 40 -0.74 -3.36 -16.51
CA ALA A 40 -0.16 -2.51 -17.54
C ALA A 40 1.34 -2.77 -17.73
N SER A 41 1.82 -2.78 -18.97
CA SER A 41 3.25 -2.91 -19.24
C SER A 41 4.00 -1.60 -19.01
N LEU A 42 5.30 -1.67 -18.70
CA LEU A 42 6.13 -0.47 -18.51
C LEU A 42 6.19 0.39 -19.77
N ALA A 43 6.31 -0.24 -20.94
CA ALA A 43 6.35 0.44 -22.23
C ALA A 43 5.04 1.21 -22.54
N GLU A 44 3.88 0.64 -22.18
CA GLU A 44 2.59 1.33 -22.30
C GLU A 44 2.56 2.60 -21.44
N MET A 45 2.96 2.51 -20.17
CA MET A 45 2.97 3.65 -19.24
C MET A 45 3.94 4.75 -19.66
N GLU A 46 5.09 4.38 -20.23
CA GLU A 46 6.07 5.33 -20.78
C GLU A 46 5.53 6.03 -22.02
N SER A 47 4.95 5.28 -22.97
CA SER A 47 4.38 5.85 -24.19
C SER A 47 3.23 6.83 -23.89
N ALA A 48 2.42 6.53 -22.87
CA ALA A 48 1.33 7.37 -22.40
C ALA A 48 1.77 8.52 -21.47
N LYS A 49 3.09 8.67 -21.23
CA LYS A 49 3.69 9.70 -20.37
C LYS A 49 3.00 9.78 -19.00
N VAL A 50 2.80 8.63 -18.36
CA VAL A 50 2.25 8.56 -16.99
C VAL A 50 3.31 9.08 -16.01
N PRO A 51 2.96 10.05 -15.12
CA PRO A 51 3.88 10.55 -14.10
C PRO A 51 4.23 9.43 -13.11
N LEU A 52 5.43 9.47 -12.54
CA LEU A 52 5.96 8.41 -11.68
C LEU A 52 5.03 8.08 -10.49
N ASP A 53 4.42 9.10 -9.91
CA ASP A 53 3.51 8.97 -8.76
C ASP A 53 2.22 8.20 -9.09
N ALA A 54 1.86 8.09 -10.37
CA ALA A 54 0.66 7.40 -10.85
C ALA A 54 0.98 6.08 -11.58
N ARG A 55 2.20 5.53 -11.41
CA ARG A 55 2.65 4.25 -11.98
C ARG A 55 2.48 3.08 -11.00
N ASP A 56 1.34 3.04 -10.36
CA ASP A 56 0.91 2.03 -9.39
C ASP A 56 0.09 0.92 -10.06
N PHE A 57 -0.33 -0.10 -9.28
CA PHE A 57 -1.10 -1.25 -9.80
C PHE A 57 -2.38 -0.84 -10.56
N CYS A 58 -2.90 0.35 -10.26
CA CYS A 58 -4.08 0.92 -10.88
C CYS A 58 -3.86 1.62 -12.23
N ALA A 59 -2.61 1.70 -12.72
CA ALA A 59 -2.28 2.50 -13.91
C ALA A 59 -3.04 2.09 -15.18
N HIS A 60 -3.45 0.83 -15.31
CA HIS A 60 -4.25 0.34 -16.43
C HIS A 60 -5.60 1.08 -16.56
N MET A 61 -6.29 1.34 -15.44
CA MET A 61 -7.54 2.11 -15.45
C MET A 61 -7.30 3.58 -15.79
N LEU A 62 -6.15 4.14 -15.39
CA LEU A 62 -5.79 5.51 -15.74
C LEU A 62 -5.56 5.68 -17.25
N LEU A 63 -5.01 4.66 -17.92
CA LEU A 63 -4.85 4.66 -19.38
C LEU A 63 -6.20 4.68 -20.08
N ASN A 64 -7.16 3.87 -19.62
CA ASN A 64 -8.53 3.85 -20.15
C ASN A 64 -9.19 5.23 -20.02
N LEU A 65 -9.15 5.82 -18.81
CA LEU A 65 -9.69 7.15 -18.55
C LEU A 65 -9.10 8.23 -19.47
N ARG A 66 -7.79 8.20 -19.71
CA ARG A 66 -7.13 9.14 -20.64
C ARG A 66 -7.53 8.89 -22.09
N GLY A 67 -7.80 7.65 -22.46
CA GLY A 67 -8.38 7.26 -23.75
C GLY A 67 -9.74 7.91 -23.96
N CYS A 68 -10.69 7.69 -23.05
CA CYS A 68 -12.03 8.26 -23.16
C CYS A 68 -12.02 9.79 -23.17
N ILE A 69 -11.20 10.44 -22.32
CA ILE A 69 -11.08 11.90 -22.32
C ILE A 69 -10.60 12.42 -23.67
N ARG A 70 -9.69 11.71 -24.35
CA ARG A 70 -9.21 12.10 -25.68
C ARG A 70 -10.30 11.96 -26.75
N GLU A 71 -11.13 10.93 -26.67
CA GLU A 71 -12.19 10.65 -27.64
C GLU A 71 -13.40 11.58 -27.49
N HIS A 72 -13.79 11.90 -26.25
CA HIS A 72 -14.98 12.69 -25.95
C HIS A 72 -14.71 14.17 -25.66
N PHE A 73 -13.48 14.66 -25.90
CA PHE A 73 -13.14 16.06 -25.69
C PHE A 73 -14.02 16.98 -26.58
N PRO A 74 -14.66 18.05 -26.04
CA PRO A 74 -14.51 18.66 -24.71
C PRO A 74 -15.49 18.14 -23.62
N PHE A 75 -16.37 17.21 -23.95
CA PHE A 75 -17.43 16.70 -23.09
C PHE A 75 -16.98 15.52 -22.22
N ASN A 76 -16.03 15.77 -21.31
CA ASN A 76 -15.41 14.76 -20.45
C ASN A 76 -16.38 14.07 -19.46
N HIS A 77 -17.61 14.58 -19.29
CA HIS A 77 -18.59 14.03 -18.36
C HIS A 77 -19.11 12.64 -18.79
N HIS A 78 -19.00 12.29 -20.07
CA HIS A 78 -19.33 10.95 -20.55
C HIS A 78 -18.40 9.87 -19.99
N CYS A 79 -17.17 10.23 -19.57
CA CYS A 79 -16.18 9.31 -19.01
C CYS A 79 -16.32 9.08 -17.50
N HIS A 80 -17.54 9.19 -16.95
CA HIS A 80 -17.77 9.04 -15.51
C HIS A 80 -17.43 7.64 -15.01
N HIS A 81 -17.84 6.62 -15.77
CA HIS A 81 -17.70 5.22 -15.36
C HIS A 81 -16.23 4.83 -15.20
N GLU A 82 -15.40 5.11 -16.20
CA GLU A 82 -13.96 4.83 -16.14
C GLU A 82 -13.26 5.61 -15.02
N ARG A 83 -13.76 6.81 -14.71
CA ARG A 83 -13.25 7.60 -13.60
C ARG A 83 -13.56 6.97 -12.25
N GLU A 84 -14.78 6.46 -12.08
CA GLU A 84 -15.18 5.74 -10.87
C GLU A 84 -14.39 4.46 -10.70
N GLU A 85 -14.21 3.67 -11.76
CA GLU A 85 -13.40 2.45 -11.73
C GLU A 85 -11.95 2.73 -11.30
N TYR A 86 -11.35 3.80 -11.84
CA TYR A 86 -10.02 4.25 -11.42
C TYR A 86 -9.98 4.62 -9.93
N TYR A 87 -10.98 5.36 -9.43
CA TYR A 87 -11.03 5.76 -8.03
C TYR A 87 -11.32 4.61 -7.06
N GLU A 88 -12.18 3.66 -7.43
CA GLU A 88 -12.44 2.46 -6.64
C GLU A 88 -11.17 1.64 -6.49
N CYS A 89 -10.43 1.46 -7.58
CA CYS A 89 -9.15 0.77 -7.57
C CYS A 89 -8.09 1.49 -6.72
N GLN A 90 -7.99 2.82 -6.79
CA GLN A 90 -7.12 3.61 -5.90
C GLN A 90 -7.53 3.50 -4.43
N TYR A 91 -8.84 3.48 -4.16
CA TYR A 91 -9.38 3.32 -2.82
C TYR A 91 -9.01 1.95 -2.23
N HIS A 92 -9.11 0.88 -3.02
CA HIS A 92 -8.69 -0.45 -2.58
C HIS A 92 -7.19 -0.54 -2.31
N ASP A 93 -6.33 0.10 -3.12
CA ASP A 93 -4.90 0.13 -2.84
C ASP A 93 -4.57 0.91 -1.55
N TYR A 94 -5.28 2.01 -1.30
CA TYR A 94 -5.18 2.73 -0.03
C TYR A 94 -5.59 1.86 1.17
N LEU A 95 -6.71 1.12 1.06
CA LEU A 95 -7.15 0.20 2.11
C LEU A 95 -6.11 -0.88 2.40
N ASP A 96 -5.44 -1.41 1.39
CA ASP A 96 -4.40 -2.41 1.60
C ASP A 96 -3.19 -1.84 2.35
N ARG A 97 -2.76 -0.62 2.01
CA ARG A 97 -1.70 0.09 2.76
C ARG A 97 -2.09 0.31 4.22
N MET A 98 -3.35 0.65 4.48
CA MET A 98 -3.86 0.80 5.85
C MET A 98 -3.88 -0.53 6.62
N LYS A 99 -4.23 -1.65 5.96
CA LYS A 99 -4.15 -2.99 6.57
C LYS A 99 -2.70 -3.38 6.90
N ASP A 100 -1.76 -3.10 6.00
CA ASP A 100 -0.34 -3.37 6.23
C ASP A 100 0.20 -2.53 7.43
N TYR A 101 -0.19 -1.25 7.53
CA TYR A 101 0.14 -0.39 8.66
C TYR A 101 -0.44 -0.92 9.99
N GLU A 102 -1.72 -1.30 10.02
CA GLU A 102 -2.33 -1.86 11.23
C GLU A 102 -1.71 -3.20 11.63
N ARG A 103 -1.37 -4.04 10.65
CA ARG A 103 -0.67 -5.31 10.89
C ARG A 103 0.65 -5.03 11.60
N GLU A 104 1.48 -4.14 11.05
CA GLU A 104 2.77 -3.81 11.66
C GLU A 104 2.61 -3.25 13.07
N LYS A 105 1.68 -2.32 13.27
CA LYS A 105 1.39 -1.76 14.60
C LYS A 105 1.03 -2.84 15.63
N ARG A 106 0.17 -3.80 15.28
CA ARG A 106 -0.23 -4.89 16.18
C ARG A 106 0.93 -5.84 16.49
N LEU A 107 1.79 -6.12 15.50
CA LEU A 107 2.99 -6.92 15.70
C LEU A 107 3.99 -6.21 16.64
N LEU A 108 4.22 -4.91 16.45
CA LEU A 108 5.06 -4.12 17.35
C LEU A 108 4.53 -4.10 18.79
N GLN A 109 3.21 -3.97 18.96
CA GLN A 109 2.56 -4.03 20.28
C GLN A 109 2.75 -5.40 20.94
N ARG A 110 2.59 -6.49 20.19
CA ARG A 110 2.83 -7.85 20.70
C ARG A 110 4.29 -8.03 21.11
N ARG A 111 5.22 -7.60 20.27
CA ARG A 111 6.67 -7.62 20.54
C ARG A 111 7.01 -6.89 21.84
N HIS A 112 6.44 -5.70 22.02
CA HIS A 112 6.62 -4.89 23.22
C HIS A 112 6.09 -5.61 24.47
N GLN A 113 4.89 -6.22 24.40
CA GLN A 113 4.33 -7.00 25.51
C GLN A 113 5.20 -8.20 25.89
N LEU A 114 5.71 -8.95 24.90
CA LEU A 114 6.59 -10.11 25.14
C LEU A 114 7.92 -9.70 25.77
N ARG A 115 8.48 -8.57 25.35
CA ARG A 115 9.69 -7.99 25.96
C ARG A 115 9.47 -7.62 27.43
N GLN A 116 8.33 -7.02 27.75
CA GLN A 116 7.96 -6.71 29.14
C GLN A 116 7.72 -7.97 29.98
N GLY A 117 7.20 -9.04 29.38
CA GLY A 117 6.96 -10.33 30.02
C GLY A 117 8.22 -11.20 30.22
N GLY A 118 9.42 -10.70 29.89
CA GLY A 118 10.68 -11.43 30.12
C GLY A 118 11.11 -12.39 29.01
N ALA A 119 10.52 -12.30 27.80
CA ALA A 119 10.89 -13.11 26.64
C ALA A 119 11.44 -12.23 25.49
N PRO A 120 12.69 -11.71 25.60
CA PRO A 120 13.22 -10.70 24.69
C PRO A 120 13.41 -11.18 23.24
N ASN A 121 13.60 -12.49 23.02
CA ASN A 121 13.99 -13.07 21.72
C ASN A 121 12.86 -13.83 21.00
N ALA A 122 11.61 -13.71 21.46
CA ALA A 122 10.51 -14.57 21.00
C ALA A 122 10.00 -14.27 19.56
N GLU A 123 10.43 -13.18 18.93
CA GLU A 123 9.90 -12.73 17.63
C GLU A 123 10.98 -12.33 16.61
N GLU A 124 12.26 -12.59 16.85
CA GLU A 124 13.36 -12.32 15.89
C GLU A 124 13.42 -13.34 14.73
N GLY A 125 12.40 -14.19 14.62
CA GLY A 125 12.22 -15.07 13.49
C GLY A 125 11.98 -14.24 12.23
N THR A 126 13.06 -14.11 11.47
CA THR A 126 13.14 -13.70 10.07
C THR A 126 13.24 -12.18 9.79
N VAL A 127 14.37 -11.59 10.20
CA VAL A 127 14.90 -10.37 9.56
C VAL A 127 15.65 -10.83 8.29
N SER A 128 14.94 -11.03 7.18
CA SER A 128 15.61 -11.20 5.88
C SER A 128 16.11 -9.85 5.37
N ALA A 129 17.37 -9.86 4.93
CA ALA A 129 18.09 -8.75 4.30
C ALA A 129 17.43 -8.26 3.00
#